data_AF-A0A8B3RKY2-F1
#
_entry.id   AF-A0A8B3RKY2-F1
#
_cell.length_a   1.000
_cell.length_b   1.000
_cell.length_c   1.000
_cell.angle_alpha   90.00
_cell.angle_beta   90.00
_cell.angle_gamma   90.00
#
_symmetry.space_group_name_H-M   'P 1'
#
loop_
_entity.id
_entity.type
_entity.pdbx_description
1 polymer ?
#
loop_
_entity_poly.entity_id
_entity_poly.type
_entity_poly.pdbx_seq_one_letter_code
_entity_poly.pdbx_strand_id
1 'polypeptide(L)'
;MKNKVQLITYADRLGDGNLASMTDILRTRFDGVYEGVHILPFFTPFDGADAGFDPIDHTKVDARLGDWDDIAELAKTHDIMVDAIVNHMSWQSKQFQDVLANGEDSEYYPMFLTMSSVFPDGATEEELAGIYRPRPGLPFTHYSFAGKTRLVWVTFTPQQVDIDTDSAKGWEYLMSIFDQMSKSHVKYIRLDAVGYGAKEAGTSCFMTPKTFELISRLREEGAKRGLEILIEVHSYYKKQVEIAAKVDRVYDFALPPLLLHSLFTGKVDALAHWTEIRPNNAVTVLDTHDGIGVIDIGSDQLDRSLKGLVPDADVDNMVETIAKNTHGESKAATGAAASNLDLYQVNSTYYSALGCNDQHYIAARAVQFFLPGVPQVYYVGALAGENDMELLKRTNVGRDINRHYYMTSEIDKNLERPVVRALNALARFRNELPAFDGDFSYSVGNDESIAFSWNGFGSSATLTFTPSKGMGVENPQSVATLVWTDSTGEHRTDDLIANPPVMQAS
;
A
#
# COMPACT_ATOMS: atom_id res chain seq x y z
N MET A 1 4.46 -6.08 -15.35
CA MET A 1 4.78 -6.53 -13.99
C MET A 1 4.50 -8.02 -14.02
N LYS A 2 5.43 -8.86 -13.56
CA LYS A 2 5.18 -10.31 -13.52
C LYS A 2 3.94 -10.61 -12.68
N ASN A 3 3.10 -11.54 -13.14
CA ASN A 3 1.85 -11.90 -12.50
C ASN A 3 2.06 -12.88 -11.32
N LYS A 4 2.90 -12.46 -10.37
CA LYS A 4 3.41 -13.28 -9.27
C LYS A 4 3.25 -12.54 -7.96
N VAL A 5 3.08 -13.26 -6.86
CA VAL A 5 2.94 -12.68 -5.53
C VAL A 5 4.22 -11.96 -5.15
N GLN A 6 4.09 -10.75 -4.61
CA GLN A 6 5.18 -9.91 -4.15
C GLN A 6 5.08 -9.69 -2.64
N LEU A 7 6.22 -9.50 -1.97
CA LEU A 7 6.28 -9.08 -0.56
C LEU A 7 6.39 -7.54 -0.48
N ILE A 8 5.71 -6.89 0.47
CA ILE A 8 6.02 -5.50 0.88
C ILE A 8 6.74 -5.57 2.22
N THR A 9 7.94 -4.98 2.33
CA THR A 9 8.70 -5.03 3.58
C THR A 9 9.65 -3.85 3.76
N TYR A 10 10.02 -3.60 5.02
CA TYR A 10 11.15 -2.75 5.37
C TYR A 10 12.42 -3.60 5.44
N ALA A 11 13.53 -3.08 4.91
CA ALA A 11 14.80 -3.78 4.94
C ALA A 11 15.30 -4.11 6.37
N ASP A 12 14.96 -3.27 7.35
CA ASP A 12 15.41 -3.40 8.73
C ASP A 12 14.44 -4.16 9.66
N ARG A 13 13.21 -4.45 9.20
CA ARG A 13 12.18 -5.07 10.04
C ARG A 13 11.89 -6.54 9.71
N LEU A 14 12.63 -7.10 8.76
CA LEU A 14 12.53 -8.51 8.35
C LEU A 14 13.92 -9.16 8.34
N GLY A 15 14.29 -9.75 9.47
CA GLY A 15 15.58 -10.37 9.70
C GLY A 15 16.46 -9.53 10.64
N ASP A 16 17.75 -9.51 10.35
CA ASP A 16 18.80 -8.94 11.20
C ASP A 16 19.11 -7.46 10.89
N GLY A 17 18.14 -6.73 10.31
CA GLY A 17 18.17 -5.27 10.27
C GLY A 17 18.79 -4.60 9.04
N ASN A 18 18.98 -5.32 7.92
CA ASN A 18 19.59 -4.76 6.70
C ASN A 18 19.16 -5.48 5.41
N LEU A 19 19.51 -4.91 4.25
CA LEU A 19 19.16 -5.42 2.92
C LEU A 19 19.67 -6.84 2.66
N ALA A 20 20.88 -7.16 3.09
CA ALA A 20 21.46 -8.48 2.92
C ALA A 20 20.70 -9.55 3.72
N SER A 21 20.32 -9.24 4.96
CA SER A 21 19.51 -10.15 5.79
C SER A 21 18.10 -10.33 5.23
N MET A 22 17.43 -9.24 4.83
CA MET A 22 16.13 -9.32 4.14
C MET A 22 16.20 -10.21 2.89
N THR A 23 17.28 -10.08 2.11
CA THR A 23 17.53 -10.91 0.91
C THR A 23 17.73 -12.39 1.27
N ASP A 24 18.48 -12.70 2.33
CA ASP A 24 18.63 -14.07 2.83
C ASP A 24 17.28 -14.66 3.25
N ILE A 25 16.48 -13.91 4.02
CA ILE A 25 15.14 -14.33 4.44
C ILE A 25 14.27 -14.66 3.23
N LEU A 26 14.19 -13.77 2.24
CA LEU A 26 13.42 -13.99 1.01
C LEU A 26 13.83 -15.29 0.30
N ARG A 27 15.14 -15.49 0.11
CA ARG A 27 15.68 -16.64 -0.62
C ARG A 27 15.57 -17.96 0.12
N THR A 28 15.64 -17.96 1.46
CA THR A 28 15.73 -19.19 2.25
C THR A 28 14.41 -19.60 2.89
N ARG A 29 13.56 -18.63 3.25
CA ARG A 29 12.27 -18.88 3.93
C ARG A 29 11.07 -18.77 2.98
N PHE A 30 11.18 -17.94 1.94
CA PHE A 30 10.07 -17.61 1.04
C PHE A 30 10.31 -17.96 -0.43
N ASP A 31 11.23 -18.90 -0.71
CA ASP A 31 11.45 -19.38 -2.07
C ASP A 31 10.16 -19.95 -2.70
N GLY A 32 9.90 -19.52 -3.93
CA GLY A 32 8.66 -19.75 -4.68
C GLY A 32 7.40 -19.04 -4.14
N VAL A 33 7.46 -18.42 -2.95
CA VAL A 33 6.33 -17.72 -2.33
C VAL A 33 6.21 -16.30 -2.86
N TYR A 34 7.28 -15.52 -2.74
CA TYR A 34 7.33 -14.13 -3.18
C TYR A 34 8.38 -13.99 -4.29
N GLU A 35 7.95 -13.86 -5.54
CA GLU A 35 8.88 -13.73 -6.70
C GLU A 35 9.27 -12.26 -6.99
N GLY A 36 8.76 -11.33 -6.20
CA GLY A 36 9.16 -9.93 -6.21
C GLY A 36 9.00 -9.29 -4.84
N VAL A 37 9.58 -8.11 -4.67
CA VAL A 37 9.54 -7.39 -3.39
C VAL A 37 9.45 -5.89 -3.62
N HIS A 38 8.49 -5.26 -2.94
CA HIS A 38 8.49 -3.83 -2.67
C HIS A 38 9.25 -3.56 -1.39
N ILE A 39 10.44 -2.99 -1.55
CA ILE A 39 11.25 -2.53 -0.43
C ILE A 39 10.80 -1.10 -0.12
N LEU A 40 10.22 -0.90 1.05
CA LEU A 40 9.84 0.42 1.57
C LEU A 40 11.08 1.31 1.72
N PRO A 41 10.93 2.64 1.79
CA PRO A 41 12.04 3.57 1.60
C PRO A 41 13.26 3.25 2.49
N PHE A 42 14.36 2.87 1.82
CA PHE A 42 15.65 2.52 2.42
C PHE A 42 16.71 3.61 2.18
N PHE A 43 16.26 4.79 1.75
CA PHE A 43 17.10 5.94 1.43
C PHE A 43 17.56 6.66 2.69
N THR A 44 18.48 7.61 2.57
CA THR A 44 19.01 8.33 3.72
C THR A 44 18.07 9.45 4.19
N PRO A 45 17.59 9.47 5.45
CA PRO A 45 17.58 8.39 6.44
C PRO A 45 16.29 7.56 6.38
N PHE A 46 16.36 6.27 6.74
CA PHE A 46 15.20 5.39 6.79
C PHE A 46 14.37 5.53 8.09
N ASP A 47 14.94 6.15 9.13
CA ASP A 47 14.36 6.30 10.48
C ASP A 47 14.10 7.77 10.83
N GLY A 48 13.78 8.58 9.81
CA GLY A 48 13.42 9.99 9.95
C GLY A 48 12.05 10.22 10.59
N ALA A 49 11.45 11.37 10.28
CA ALA A 49 10.14 11.76 10.78
C ALA A 49 9.01 10.82 10.35
N ASP A 50 9.19 10.10 9.24
CA ASP A 50 8.15 9.25 8.65
C ASP A 50 8.71 7.93 8.10
N ALA A 51 9.60 7.28 8.86
CA ALA A 51 10.12 5.93 8.54
C ALA A 51 10.60 5.77 7.08
N GLY A 52 11.35 6.77 6.59
CA GLY A 52 11.99 6.78 5.28
C GLY A 52 11.26 7.61 4.23
N PHE A 53 10.01 8.03 4.50
CA PHE A 53 9.24 8.91 3.62
C PHE A 53 9.64 10.40 3.70
N ASP A 54 10.64 10.74 4.50
CA ASP A 54 11.26 12.06 4.56
C ASP A 54 12.76 12.03 4.20
N PRO A 55 13.12 11.62 2.96
CA PRO A 55 14.51 11.42 2.58
C PRO A 55 15.27 12.74 2.44
N ILE A 56 16.45 12.78 3.05
CA ILE A 56 17.46 13.83 2.87
C ILE A 56 18.10 13.67 1.48
N ASP A 57 18.35 12.42 1.07
CA ASP A 57 18.89 12.07 -0.24
C ASP A 57 18.26 10.76 -0.74
N HIS A 58 17.34 10.89 -1.69
CA HIS A 58 16.65 9.76 -2.34
C HIS A 58 17.56 8.87 -3.17
N THR A 59 18.70 9.39 -3.62
CA THR A 59 19.58 8.66 -4.53
C THR A 59 20.60 7.80 -3.79
N LYS A 60 20.59 7.88 -2.46
CA LYS A 60 21.56 7.23 -1.58
C LYS A 60 20.86 6.32 -0.58
N VAL A 61 21.17 5.03 -0.67
CA VAL A 61 20.84 4.03 0.37
C VAL A 61 21.40 4.49 1.71
N ASP A 62 20.61 4.34 2.77
CA ASP A 62 21.12 4.56 4.12
C ASP A 62 22.24 3.56 4.42
N ALA A 63 23.43 4.06 4.75
CA ALA A 63 24.62 3.23 4.91
C ALA A 63 24.51 2.19 6.04
N ARG A 64 23.52 2.30 6.93
CA ARG A 64 23.21 1.30 7.96
C ARG A 64 22.47 0.09 7.38
N LEU A 65 21.75 0.26 6.28
CA LEU A 65 20.97 -0.78 5.62
C LEU A 65 21.75 -1.52 4.53
N GLY A 66 22.78 -0.90 3.96
CA GLY A 66 23.59 -1.46 2.88
C GLY A 66 23.91 -0.43 1.81
N ASP A 67 23.98 -0.89 0.56
CA ASP A 67 24.19 -0.05 -0.62
C ASP A 67 23.39 -0.51 -1.85
N TRP A 68 23.66 0.09 -3.01
CA TRP A 68 22.99 -0.29 -4.26
C TRP A 68 23.47 -1.62 -4.84
N ASP A 69 24.64 -2.13 -4.44
CA ASP A 69 25.11 -3.45 -4.86
C ASP A 69 24.28 -4.55 -4.17
N ASP A 70 23.80 -4.32 -2.95
CA ASP A 70 22.83 -5.22 -2.29
C ASP A 70 21.51 -5.31 -3.08
N ILE A 71 21.03 -4.19 -3.61
CA ILE A 71 19.84 -4.15 -4.48
C ILE A 71 20.12 -4.91 -5.79
N ALA A 72 21.30 -4.71 -6.40
CA ALA A 72 21.71 -5.43 -7.60
C ALA A 72 21.83 -6.95 -7.36
N GLU A 73 22.28 -7.36 -6.18
CA GLU A 73 22.35 -8.77 -5.78
C GLU A 73 20.96 -9.38 -5.64
N LEU A 74 20.04 -8.71 -4.92
CA LEU A 74 18.65 -9.16 -4.78
C LEU A 74 17.94 -9.29 -6.14
N ALA A 75 18.17 -8.33 -7.04
CA ALA A 75 17.56 -8.26 -8.37
C ALA A 75 17.88 -9.47 -9.27
N LYS A 76 18.89 -10.28 -8.93
CA LYS A 76 19.18 -11.54 -9.63
C LYS A 76 18.11 -12.61 -9.43
N THR A 77 17.33 -12.48 -8.36
CA THR A 77 16.36 -13.49 -7.90
C THR A 77 14.93 -12.97 -7.80
N HIS A 78 14.76 -11.66 -7.58
CA HIS A 78 13.46 -11.04 -7.34
C HIS A 78 13.29 -9.79 -8.20
N ASP A 79 12.09 -9.55 -8.73
CA ASP A 79 11.79 -8.25 -9.31
C ASP A 79 11.56 -7.23 -8.18
N ILE A 80 12.21 -6.08 -8.26
CA ILE A 80 12.21 -5.09 -7.18
C ILE A 80 11.29 -3.91 -7.54
N MET A 81 10.43 -3.56 -6.58
CA MET A 81 9.68 -2.30 -6.52
C MET A 81 10.28 -1.41 -5.44
N VAL A 82 10.39 -0.11 -5.72
CA VAL A 82 10.81 0.91 -4.76
C VAL A 82 9.94 2.16 -4.91
N ASP A 83 9.98 3.02 -3.90
CA ASP A 83 9.27 4.30 -3.93
C ASP A 83 10.04 5.37 -4.69
N ALA A 84 9.31 6.15 -5.48
CA ALA A 84 9.69 7.52 -5.79
C ALA A 84 8.76 8.45 -4.99
N ILE A 85 9.30 9.13 -3.99
CA ILE A 85 8.52 10.08 -3.17
C ILE A 85 8.51 11.41 -3.91
N VAL A 86 7.51 11.55 -4.78
CA VAL A 86 7.46 12.62 -5.77
C VAL A 86 6.83 13.91 -5.24
N ASN A 87 6.10 13.85 -4.13
CA ASN A 87 5.39 15.01 -3.59
C ASN A 87 6.29 15.92 -2.73
N HIS A 88 7.22 15.34 -2.00
CA HIS A 88 7.94 16.04 -0.93
C HIS A 88 9.33 15.43 -0.69
N MET A 89 10.14 16.12 0.11
CA MET A 89 11.43 15.63 0.59
C MET A 89 11.73 16.15 2.00
N SER A 90 12.81 15.68 2.63
CA SER A 90 13.21 16.18 3.94
C SER A 90 13.55 17.67 3.90
N TRP A 91 13.13 18.42 4.92
CA TRP A 91 13.63 19.76 5.19
C TRP A 91 15.16 19.78 5.46
N GLN A 92 15.76 18.64 5.83
CA GLN A 92 17.21 18.51 6.01
C GLN A 92 17.98 18.25 4.70
N SER A 93 17.29 18.15 3.57
CA SER A 93 17.92 18.01 2.26
C SER A 93 18.82 19.20 1.92
N LYS A 94 19.88 18.95 1.15
CA LYS A 94 20.83 20.01 0.74
C LYS A 94 20.12 21.16 0.03
N GLN A 95 19.15 20.83 -0.83
CA GLN A 95 18.34 21.76 -1.60
C GLN A 95 17.55 22.69 -0.66
N PHE A 96 16.83 22.13 0.31
CA PHE A 96 16.02 22.97 1.22
C PHE A 96 16.90 23.75 2.21
N GLN A 97 17.99 23.17 2.71
CA GLN A 97 18.94 23.88 3.58
C GLN A 97 19.58 25.08 2.86
N ASP A 98 19.85 24.97 1.56
CA ASP A 98 20.33 26.10 0.75
C ASP A 98 19.27 27.22 0.64
N VAL A 99 17.99 26.86 0.48
CA VAL A 99 16.87 27.84 0.51
C VAL A 99 16.70 28.48 1.90
N LEU A 100 16.87 27.72 2.98
CA LEU A 100 16.85 28.30 4.34
C LEU A 100 17.97 29.33 4.52
N ALA A 101 19.16 29.05 4.01
CA ALA A 101 20.32 29.94 4.13
C ALA A 101 20.23 31.17 3.22
N ASN A 102 19.86 30.98 1.94
CA ASN A 102 20.00 32.00 0.89
C ASN A 102 18.65 32.57 0.42
N GLY A 103 17.53 31.99 0.84
CA GLY A 103 16.19 32.46 0.46
C GLY A 103 15.99 32.49 -1.06
N GLU A 104 15.55 33.64 -1.58
CA GLU A 104 15.28 33.85 -3.01
C GLU A 104 16.54 33.81 -3.89
N ASP A 105 17.74 33.96 -3.30
CA ASP A 105 19.03 33.87 -4.01
C ASP A 105 19.51 32.41 -4.19
N SER A 106 18.83 31.44 -3.59
CA SER A 106 19.11 30.00 -3.80
C SER A 106 18.66 29.56 -5.19
N GLU A 107 19.50 28.76 -5.87
CA GLU A 107 19.10 28.13 -7.14
C GLU A 107 17.91 27.16 -6.96
N TYR A 108 17.69 26.65 -5.75
CA TYR A 108 16.63 25.73 -5.39
C TYR A 108 15.37 26.44 -4.89
N TYR A 109 15.35 27.78 -4.78
CA TYR A 109 14.16 28.51 -4.34
C TYR A 109 12.88 28.15 -5.11
N PRO A 110 12.91 28.00 -6.46
CA PRO A 110 11.72 27.61 -7.23
C PRO A 110 11.28 26.16 -7.00
N MET A 111 12.12 25.33 -6.39
CA MET A 111 11.84 23.90 -6.20
C MET A 111 10.79 23.63 -5.12
N PHE A 112 10.55 24.57 -4.20
CA PHE A 112 9.70 24.33 -3.02
C PHE A 112 8.44 25.19 -3.04
N LEU A 113 7.32 24.56 -2.71
CA LEU A 113 6.04 25.22 -2.65
C LEU A 113 5.92 26.04 -1.37
N THR A 114 5.47 27.28 -1.51
CA THR A 114 5.04 28.16 -0.41
C THR A 114 3.60 28.58 -0.65
N MET A 115 2.94 29.16 0.36
CA MET A 115 1.61 29.74 0.17
C MET A 115 1.59 30.70 -1.04
N SER A 116 2.61 31.56 -1.17
CA SER A 116 2.72 32.51 -2.29
C SER A 116 3.05 31.86 -3.64
N SER A 117 3.57 30.62 -3.66
CA SER A 117 3.80 29.89 -4.92
C SER A 117 2.47 29.49 -5.57
N VAL A 118 1.45 29.18 -4.77
CA VAL A 118 0.12 28.75 -5.23
C VAL A 118 -0.86 29.92 -5.24
N PHE A 119 -0.74 30.84 -4.28
CA PHE A 119 -1.62 31.99 -4.07
C PHE A 119 -0.82 33.31 -4.11
N PRO A 120 -0.33 33.73 -5.31
CA PRO A 120 0.53 34.90 -5.44
C PRO A 120 -0.17 36.21 -5.06
N ASP A 121 -1.49 36.29 -5.27
CA ASP A 121 -2.32 37.47 -4.97
C ASP A 121 -3.01 37.40 -3.59
N GLY A 122 -2.61 36.42 -2.76
CA GLY A 122 -3.29 36.07 -1.51
C GLY A 122 -4.34 34.96 -1.70
N ALA A 123 -4.86 34.44 -0.58
CA ALA A 123 -5.87 33.38 -0.57
C ALA A 123 -7.04 33.77 0.33
N THR A 124 -8.24 33.39 -0.08
CA THR A 124 -9.47 33.46 0.72
C THR A 124 -9.59 32.26 1.66
N GLU A 125 -10.48 32.36 2.66
CA GLU A 125 -10.80 31.22 3.53
C GLU A 125 -11.37 30.03 2.74
N GLU A 126 -12.22 30.29 1.75
CA GLU A 126 -12.82 29.26 0.88
C GLU A 126 -11.75 28.48 0.12
N GLU A 127 -10.76 29.17 -0.46
CA GLU A 127 -9.65 28.51 -1.15
C GLU A 127 -8.78 27.66 -0.22
N LEU A 128 -8.47 28.16 0.98
CA LEU A 128 -7.66 27.43 1.95
C LEU A 128 -8.39 26.24 2.57
N ALA A 129 -9.68 26.39 2.87
CA ALA A 129 -10.54 25.34 3.41
C ALA A 129 -10.91 24.29 2.35
N GLY A 130 -10.91 24.66 1.07
CA GLY A 130 -11.18 23.76 -0.06
C GLY A 130 -10.04 22.78 -0.37
N ILE A 131 -8.83 23.00 0.18
CA ILE A 131 -7.70 22.08 0.01
C ILE A 131 -8.02 20.75 0.70
N TYR A 132 -7.89 19.64 -0.02
CA TYR A 132 -8.08 18.30 0.55
C TYR A 132 -6.98 17.97 1.56
N ARG A 133 -7.37 17.39 2.71
CA ARG A 133 -6.44 17.05 3.80
C ARG A 133 -6.67 15.63 4.34
N PRO A 134 -5.60 14.86 4.61
CA PRO A 134 -5.67 13.59 5.34
C PRO A 134 -5.92 13.77 6.85
N ARG A 135 -5.71 15.00 7.36
CA ARG A 135 -5.89 15.40 8.76
C ARG A 135 -6.27 16.87 8.90
N PRO A 136 -6.92 17.29 10.00
CA PRO A 136 -7.22 18.69 10.29
C PRO A 136 -5.98 19.59 10.27
N GLY A 137 -6.18 20.85 9.89
CA GLY A 137 -5.14 21.86 9.80
C GLY A 137 -4.70 22.14 8.37
N LEU A 138 -4.31 23.40 8.11
CA LEU A 138 -3.81 23.83 6.82
C LEU A 138 -2.45 23.18 6.50
N PRO A 139 -2.10 22.96 5.22
CA PRO A 139 -0.87 22.31 4.83
C PRO A 139 0.32 23.29 4.84
N PHE A 140 0.48 24.09 5.89
CA PHE A 140 1.54 25.09 5.97
C PHE A 140 2.28 25.03 7.31
N THR A 141 3.60 25.23 7.26
CA THR A 141 4.43 25.43 8.44
C THR A 141 5.40 26.60 8.23
N HIS A 142 5.92 27.13 9.33
CA HIS A 142 6.87 28.23 9.31
C HIS A 142 8.30 27.74 9.11
N TYR A 143 8.99 28.31 8.12
CA TYR A 143 10.44 28.23 7.97
C TYR A 143 11.02 29.62 7.75
N SER A 144 12.30 29.82 8.06
CA SER A 144 13.01 31.08 7.85
C SER A 144 13.89 30.96 6.61
N PHE A 145 13.58 31.74 5.58
CA PHE A 145 14.35 31.83 4.33
C PHE A 145 15.21 33.09 4.41
N ALA A 146 16.52 32.94 4.62
CA ALA A 146 17.46 34.05 4.83
C ALA A 146 17.00 35.06 5.90
N GLY A 147 16.38 34.57 6.99
CA GLY A 147 15.86 35.41 8.08
C GLY A 147 14.42 35.90 7.90
N LYS A 148 13.80 35.67 6.73
CA LYS A 148 12.40 36.02 6.45
C LYS A 148 11.51 34.80 6.66
N THR A 149 10.53 34.92 7.56
CA THR A 149 9.54 33.86 7.78
C THR A 149 8.67 33.63 6.55
N ARG A 150 8.50 32.36 6.17
CA ARG A 150 7.66 31.89 5.06
C ARG A 150 6.76 30.76 5.51
N LEU A 151 5.57 30.69 4.90
CA LEU A 151 4.65 29.56 5.00
C LEU A 151 4.98 28.58 3.88
N VAL A 152 5.71 27.53 4.23
CA VAL A 152 6.10 26.45 3.30
C VAL A 152 5.00 25.39 3.30
N TRP A 153 4.69 24.87 2.11
CA TRP A 153 3.68 23.85 1.95
C TRP A 153 4.19 22.51 2.49
N VAL A 154 3.41 21.89 3.38
CA VAL A 154 3.71 20.61 4.02
C VAL A 154 2.42 19.77 4.09
N THR A 155 2.26 18.86 3.14
CA THR A 155 1.04 18.03 3.05
C THR A 155 0.95 17.06 4.23
N PHE A 156 2.08 16.46 4.61
CA PHE A 156 2.20 15.48 5.68
C PHE A 156 2.84 16.10 6.92
N THR A 157 3.99 15.60 7.39
CA THR A 157 4.71 16.18 8.53
C THR A 157 5.31 17.55 8.18
N PRO A 158 5.54 18.45 9.16
CA PRO A 158 6.28 19.69 8.92
C PRO A 158 7.72 19.48 8.42
N GLN A 159 8.27 18.28 8.56
CA GLN A 159 9.60 17.89 8.09
C GLN A 159 9.62 17.46 6.62
N GLN A 160 8.45 17.15 6.04
CA GLN A 160 8.27 16.78 4.63
C GLN A 160 7.81 18.02 3.85
N VAL A 161 8.77 18.72 3.26
CA VAL A 161 8.52 19.96 2.49
C VAL A 161 8.13 19.62 1.05
N ASP A 162 6.96 20.09 0.62
CA ASP A 162 6.43 19.78 -0.70
C ASP A 162 7.24 20.48 -1.80
N ILE A 163 7.55 19.72 -2.85
CA ILE A 163 8.25 20.25 -4.02
C ILE A 163 7.23 20.78 -5.05
N ASP A 164 7.64 21.77 -5.82
CA ASP A 164 6.93 22.19 -7.02
C ASP A 164 7.35 21.26 -8.17
N THR A 165 6.48 20.29 -8.48
CA THR A 165 6.73 19.27 -9.51
C THR A 165 6.73 19.83 -10.93
N ASP A 166 6.26 21.06 -11.14
CA ASP A 166 6.26 21.71 -12.46
C ASP A 166 7.45 22.67 -12.64
N SER A 167 8.13 23.02 -11.54
CA SER A 167 9.39 23.76 -11.59
C SER A 167 10.49 22.95 -12.28
N ALA A 168 11.41 23.62 -12.98
CA ALA A 168 12.54 22.96 -13.63
C ALA A 168 13.42 22.19 -12.63
N LYS A 169 13.65 22.75 -11.43
CA LYS A 169 14.47 22.14 -10.37
C LYS A 169 13.77 20.97 -9.68
N GLY A 170 12.46 21.09 -9.43
CA GLY A 170 11.66 19.97 -8.92
C GLY A 170 11.64 18.81 -9.91
N TRP A 171 11.43 19.10 -11.20
CA TRP A 171 11.46 18.08 -12.24
C TRP A 171 12.84 17.43 -12.40
N GLU A 172 13.93 18.21 -12.40
CA GLU A 172 15.31 17.70 -12.41
C GLU A 172 15.56 16.73 -11.26
N TYR A 173 15.11 17.10 -10.05
CA TYR A 173 15.19 16.22 -8.88
C TYR A 173 14.42 14.91 -9.08
N LEU A 174 13.17 14.96 -9.55
CA LEU A 174 12.40 13.75 -9.82
C LEU A 174 13.07 12.84 -10.86
N MET A 175 13.65 13.42 -11.91
CA MET A 175 14.38 12.64 -12.92
C MET A 175 15.65 12.01 -12.35
N SER A 176 16.33 12.67 -11.39
CA SER A 176 17.49 12.07 -10.71
C SER A 176 17.11 10.78 -9.96
N ILE A 177 15.91 10.72 -9.37
CA ILE A 177 15.38 9.54 -8.69
C ILE A 177 15.16 8.43 -9.72
N PHE A 178 14.44 8.70 -10.81
CA PHE A 178 14.14 7.72 -11.86
C PHE A 178 15.43 7.18 -12.52
N ASP A 179 16.40 8.06 -12.76
CA ASP A 179 17.71 7.68 -13.29
C ASP A 179 18.47 6.78 -12.32
N GLN A 180 18.45 7.07 -11.02
CA GLN A 180 19.07 6.22 -10.01
C GLN A 180 18.42 4.83 -9.98
N MET A 181 17.09 4.75 -9.93
CA MET A 181 16.38 3.48 -9.84
C MET A 181 16.62 2.62 -11.09
N SER A 182 16.53 3.22 -12.28
CA SER A 182 16.78 2.49 -13.55
C SER A 182 18.20 1.94 -13.67
N LYS A 183 19.21 2.67 -13.15
CA LYS A 183 20.60 2.19 -13.09
C LYS A 183 20.84 1.10 -12.05
N SER A 184 19.94 0.97 -11.07
CA SER A 184 20.09 0.08 -9.90
C SER A 184 19.25 -1.19 -10.00
N HIS A 185 18.94 -1.65 -11.22
CA HIS A 185 18.22 -2.90 -11.49
C HIS A 185 16.77 -2.97 -10.96
N VAL A 186 16.18 -1.85 -10.54
CA VAL A 186 14.76 -1.74 -10.19
C VAL A 186 13.88 -2.00 -11.42
N LYS A 187 12.73 -2.63 -11.20
CA LYS A 187 11.74 -2.92 -12.27
C LYS A 187 10.48 -2.08 -12.17
N TYR A 188 10.05 -1.79 -10.94
CA TYR A 188 8.77 -1.15 -10.66
C TYR A 188 8.97 0.06 -9.76
N ILE A 189 8.20 1.12 -9.98
CA ILE A 189 8.18 2.31 -9.13
C ILE A 189 6.78 2.48 -8.55
N ARG A 190 6.70 2.64 -7.23
CA ARG A 190 5.53 3.21 -6.56
C ARG A 190 5.68 4.72 -6.49
N LEU A 191 4.75 5.48 -7.08
CA LEU A 191 4.68 6.92 -6.90
C LEU A 191 3.91 7.21 -5.62
N ASP A 192 4.67 7.53 -4.57
CA ASP A 192 4.13 7.85 -3.26
C ASP A 192 3.43 9.22 -3.25
N ALA A 193 2.23 9.26 -2.65
CA ALA A 193 1.45 10.47 -2.44
C ALA A 193 1.24 11.32 -3.72
N VAL A 194 1.27 10.69 -4.90
CA VAL A 194 1.25 11.40 -6.18
C VAL A 194 -0.06 12.16 -6.40
N GLY A 195 -1.14 11.70 -5.76
CA GLY A 195 -2.44 12.37 -5.75
C GLY A 195 -2.39 13.81 -5.20
N TYR A 196 -1.38 14.13 -4.38
CA TYR A 196 -1.15 15.46 -3.83
C TYR A 196 -0.15 16.29 -4.63
N GLY A 197 0.56 15.71 -5.61
CA GLY A 197 1.75 16.32 -6.21
C GLY A 197 1.51 17.63 -6.96
N ALA A 198 0.28 17.94 -7.37
CA ALA A 198 -0.05 19.12 -8.16
C ALA A 198 -0.94 20.11 -7.39
N LYS A 199 -0.43 21.32 -7.17
CA LYS A 199 -1.15 22.40 -6.47
C LYS A 199 -1.62 23.48 -7.45
N GLU A 200 -2.85 23.95 -7.26
CA GLU A 200 -3.48 24.99 -8.08
C GLU A 200 -4.57 25.70 -7.26
N ALA A 201 -4.53 27.03 -7.21
CA ALA A 201 -5.51 27.85 -6.49
C ALA A 201 -6.93 27.59 -6.99
N GLY A 202 -7.92 27.65 -6.08
CA GLY A 202 -9.32 27.38 -6.39
C GLY A 202 -9.67 25.90 -6.60
N THR A 203 -8.73 24.98 -6.38
CA THR A 203 -8.95 23.53 -6.49
C THR A 203 -8.70 22.84 -5.15
N SER A 204 -9.09 21.55 -5.05
CA SER A 204 -8.77 20.73 -3.89
C SER A 204 -7.28 20.41 -3.75
N CYS A 205 -6.45 20.66 -4.78
CA CYS A 205 -5.05 20.22 -4.88
C CYS A 205 -4.87 18.70 -4.68
N PHE A 206 -5.93 17.91 -4.92
CA PHE A 206 -5.89 16.46 -4.80
C PHE A 206 -6.68 15.78 -5.92
N MET A 207 -5.99 14.97 -6.72
CA MET A 207 -6.58 14.23 -7.85
C MET A 207 -7.37 15.14 -8.79
N THR A 208 -6.79 16.30 -9.12
CA THR A 208 -7.32 17.29 -10.07
C THR A 208 -6.87 16.99 -11.50
N PRO A 209 -7.39 17.66 -12.55
CA PRO A 209 -6.85 17.55 -13.90
C PRO A 209 -5.33 17.79 -13.97
N LYS A 210 -4.82 18.80 -13.25
CA LYS A 210 -3.37 19.08 -13.16
C LYS A 210 -2.58 17.90 -12.54
N THR A 211 -3.19 17.19 -11.58
CA THR A 211 -2.61 15.98 -11.00
C THR A 211 -2.53 14.85 -12.03
N PHE A 212 -3.54 14.72 -12.90
CA PHE A 212 -3.55 13.69 -13.94
C PHE A 212 -2.49 13.94 -15.01
N GLU A 213 -2.23 15.21 -15.34
CA GLU A 213 -1.13 15.60 -16.22
C GLU A 213 0.22 15.22 -15.62
N LEU A 214 0.44 15.53 -14.32
CA LEU A 214 1.63 15.11 -13.59
C LEU A 214 1.83 13.58 -13.62
N ILE A 215 0.78 12.83 -13.27
CA ILE A 215 0.81 11.35 -13.27
C ILE A 215 1.17 10.81 -14.66
N SER A 216 0.54 11.34 -15.72
CA SER A 216 0.80 10.91 -17.09
C SER A 216 2.26 11.19 -17.51
N ARG A 217 2.78 12.38 -17.14
CA ARG A 217 4.15 12.78 -17.41
C ARG A 217 5.16 11.88 -16.68
N LEU A 218 4.94 11.59 -15.40
CA LEU A 218 5.78 10.68 -14.62
C LEU A 218 5.75 9.25 -15.17
N ARG A 219 4.57 8.79 -15.62
CA ARG A 219 4.42 7.47 -16.26
C ARG A 219 5.20 7.37 -17.56
N GLU A 220 5.19 8.41 -18.39
CA GLU A 220 6.00 8.46 -19.61
C GLU A 220 7.50 8.35 -19.30
N GLU A 221 7.97 9.05 -18.27
CA GLU A 221 9.37 8.99 -17.85
C GLU A 221 9.79 7.64 -17.27
N GLY A 222 8.89 6.95 -16.58
CA GLY A 222 9.08 5.55 -16.15
C GLY A 222 9.23 4.62 -17.35
N ALA A 223 8.29 4.72 -18.32
CA ALA A 223 8.30 3.90 -19.51
C ALA A 223 9.58 4.07 -20.36
N LYS A 224 10.10 5.30 -20.50
CA LYS A 224 11.38 5.60 -21.17
C LYS A 224 12.58 4.86 -20.56
N ARG A 225 12.48 4.49 -19.28
CA ARG A 225 13.53 3.82 -18.50
C ARG A 225 13.26 2.33 -18.28
N GLY A 226 12.18 1.80 -18.83
CA GLY A 226 11.75 0.41 -18.58
C GLY A 226 11.27 0.17 -17.14
N LEU A 227 10.77 1.21 -16.48
CA LEU A 227 10.17 1.15 -15.15
C LEU A 227 8.64 1.19 -15.30
N GLU A 228 7.95 0.16 -14.80
CA GLU A 228 6.48 0.22 -14.72
C GLU A 228 6.03 1.00 -13.50
N ILE A 229 4.97 1.77 -13.67
CA ILE A 229 4.49 2.70 -12.65
C ILE A 229 3.23 2.18 -11.94
N LEU A 230 3.34 2.05 -10.62
CA LEU A 230 2.23 1.94 -9.69
C LEU A 230 2.01 3.29 -9.02
N ILE A 231 0.78 3.78 -8.98
CA ILE A 231 0.43 4.98 -8.21
C ILE A 231 -0.25 4.61 -6.90
N GLU A 232 0.11 5.30 -5.83
CA GLU A 232 -0.63 5.27 -4.58
C GLU A 232 -1.58 6.47 -4.50
N VAL A 233 -2.86 6.16 -4.34
CA VAL A 233 -3.95 7.13 -4.21
C VAL A 233 -5.03 6.54 -3.32
N HIS A 234 -5.17 7.03 -2.09
CA HIS A 234 -6.35 6.82 -1.25
C HIS A 234 -7.41 7.86 -1.60
N SER A 235 -8.50 7.46 -2.25
CA SER A 235 -9.51 8.40 -2.77
C SER A 235 -10.89 7.76 -2.86
N TYR A 236 -11.89 8.60 -3.14
CA TYR A 236 -13.20 8.10 -3.55
C TYR A 236 -13.05 7.16 -4.75
N TYR A 237 -13.59 5.94 -4.64
CA TYR A 237 -13.29 4.82 -5.55
C TYR A 237 -13.44 5.14 -7.05
N LYS A 238 -14.37 6.02 -7.46
CA LYS A 238 -14.53 6.39 -8.87
C LYS A 238 -13.32 7.15 -9.43
N LYS A 239 -12.63 7.94 -8.60
CA LYS A 239 -11.38 8.59 -9.02
C LYS A 239 -10.30 7.55 -9.29
N GLN A 240 -10.24 6.48 -8.49
CA GLN A 240 -9.35 5.34 -8.71
C GLN A 240 -9.65 4.63 -10.04
N VAL A 241 -10.92 4.35 -10.31
CA VAL A 241 -11.38 3.76 -11.58
C VAL A 241 -10.98 4.64 -12.77
N GLU A 242 -11.16 5.95 -12.66
CA GLU A 242 -10.85 6.90 -13.74
C GLU A 242 -9.34 7.01 -14.03
N ILE A 243 -8.50 7.08 -12.99
CA ILE A 243 -7.06 7.26 -13.16
C ILE A 243 -6.36 5.98 -13.62
N ALA A 244 -6.92 4.81 -13.30
CA ALA A 244 -6.33 3.53 -13.65
C ALA A 244 -6.09 3.33 -15.15
N ALA A 245 -6.92 3.96 -16.01
CA ALA A 245 -6.73 3.91 -17.46
C ALA A 245 -5.49 4.69 -17.96
N LYS A 246 -4.86 5.50 -17.12
CA LYS A 246 -3.74 6.39 -17.49
C LYS A 246 -2.38 5.90 -16.98
N VAL A 247 -2.35 4.83 -16.18
CA VAL A 247 -1.13 4.30 -15.54
C VAL A 247 -1.01 2.81 -15.74
N ASP A 248 0.18 2.25 -15.49
CA ASP A 248 0.39 0.82 -15.63
C ASP A 248 -0.36 0.06 -14.52
N ARG A 249 -0.29 0.55 -13.28
CA ARG A 249 -0.96 -0.06 -12.12
C ARG A 249 -1.57 0.96 -11.15
N VAL A 250 -2.64 0.52 -10.50
CA VAL A 250 -3.24 1.14 -9.32
C VAL A 250 -3.36 0.14 -8.18
N TYR A 251 -3.34 0.60 -6.93
CA TYR A 251 -3.72 -0.26 -5.81
C TYR A 251 -5.23 -0.54 -5.82
N ASP A 252 -5.59 -1.74 -5.38
CA ASP A 252 -6.97 -2.08 -5.00
C ASP A 252 -7.19 -1.83 -3.49
N PHE A 253 -7.35 -0.56 -3.11
CA PHE A 253 -7.61 -0.17 -1.72
C PHE A 253 -9.06 -0.37 -1.27
N ALA A 254 -9.98 -0.65 -2.20
CA ALA A 254 -11.35 -1.00 -1.86
C ALA A 254 -11.44 -2.44 -1.31
N LEU A 255 -10.63 -3.36 -1.84
CA LEU A 255 -10.68 -4.76 -1.47
C LEU A 255 -10.49 -5.05 0.04
N PRO A 256 -9.48 -4.49 0.74
CA PRO A 256 -9.27 -4.80 2.15
C PRO A 256 -10.49 -4.53 3.04
N PRO A 257 -11.09 -3.33 3.06
CA PRO A 257 -12.27 -3.08 3.87
C PRO A 257 -13.53 -3.80 3.33
N LEU A 258 -13.66 -4.05 2.02
CA LEU A 258 -14.76 -4.88 1.50
C LEU A 258 -14.71 -6.31 2.04
N LEU A 259 -13.52 -6.90 2.14
CA LEU A 259 -13.37 -8.24 2.71
C LEU A 259 -13.63 -8.25 4.21
N LEU A 260 -13.21 -7.22 4.96
CA LEU A 260 -13.60 -7.06 6.36
C LEU A 260 -15.13 -6.97 6.49
N HIS A 261 -15.78 -6.13 5.68
CA HIS A 261 -17.23 -6.02 5.63
C HIS A 261 -17.90 -7.37 5.39
N SER A 262 -17.45 -8.11 4.36
CA SER A 262 -18.00 -9.41 4.02
C SER A 262 -17.82 -10.44 5.13
N LEU A 263 -16.64 -10.49 5.77
CA LEU A 263 -16.36 -11.43 6.86
C LEU A 263 -17.12 -11.07 8.16
N PHE A 264 -17.39 -9.78 8.40
CA PHE A 264 -18.15 -9.33 9.57
C PHE A 264 -19.66 -9.49 9.42
N THR A 265 -20.18 -9.40 8.20
CA THR A 265 -21.63 -9.34 7.94
C THR A 265 -22.19 -10.56 7.23
N GLY A 266 -21.34 -11.40 6.63
CA GLY A 266 -21.74 -12.53 5.80
C GLY A 266 -22.20 -12.16 4.38
N LYS A 267 -22.22 -10.87 4.02
CA LYS A 267 -22.70 -10.38 2.72
C LYS A 267 -21.57 -10.31 1.69
N VAL A 268 -21.88 -10.56 0.42
CA VAL A 268 -20.89 -10.46 -0.69
C VAL A 268 -21.33 -9.54 -1.82
N ASP A 269 -22.45 -8.82 -1.67
CA ASP A 269 -23.01 -7.92 -2.68
C ASP A 269 -22.06 -6.77 -3.05
N ALA A 270 -21.48 -6.09 -2.05
CA ALA A 270 -20.52 -5.01 -2.30
C ALA A 270 -19.23 -5.52 -2.96
N LEU A 271 -18.75 -6.71 -2.58
CA LEU A 271 -17.59 -7.36 -3.19
C LEU A 271 -17.88 -7.79 -4.64
N ALA A 272 -19.08 -8.32 -4.90
CA ALA A 272 -19.52 -8.68 -6.24
C ALA A 272 -19.63 -7.45 -7.15
N HIS A 273 -20.21 -6.36 -6.63
CA HIS A 273 -20.28 -5.10 -7.35
C HIS A 273 -18.88 -4.57 -7.66
N TRP A 274 -17.97 -4.56 -6.69
CA TRP A 274 -16.59 -4.13 -6.92
C TRP A 274 -15.88 -4.99 -7.96
N THR A 275 -16.08 -6.30 -7.94
CA THR A 275 -15.53 -7.23 -8.94
C THR A 275 -15.95 -6.86 -10.37
N GLU A 276 -17.16 -6.32 -10.54
CA GLU A 276 -17.68 -5.87 -11.83
C GLU A 276 -17.05 -4.56 -12.34
N ILE A 277 -16.81 -3.60 -11.44
CA ILE A 277 -16.48 -2.22 -11.83
C ILE A 277 -15.01 -1.81 -11.60
N ARG A 278 -14.24 -2.64 -10.88
CA ARG A 278 -12.87 -2.31 -10.50
C ARG A 278 -11.92 -2.23 -11.70
N PRO A 279 -10.83 -1.43 -11.61
CA PRO A 279 -9.74 -1.52 -12.56
C PRO A 279 -8.98 -2.84 -12.39
N ASN A 280 -8.81 -3.58 -13.49
CA ASN A 280 -8.14 -4.89 -13.47
C ASN A 280 -6.62 -4.83 -13.64
N ASN A 281 -6.06 -3.67 -14.04
CA ASN A 281 -4.63 -3.39 -13.97
C ASN A 281 -4.20 -3.05 -12.53
N ALA A 282 -4.57 -3.91 -11.58
CA ALA A 282 -4.37 -3.66 -10.17
C ALA A 282 -3.06 -4.26 -9.63
N VAL A 283 -2.63 -3.71 -8.51
CA VAL A 283 -1.86 -4.40 -7.47
C VAL A 283 -2.81 -4.60 -6.28
N THR A 284 -3.09 -5.85 -5.92
CA THR A 284 -4.06 -6.16 -4.85
C THR A 284 -3.35 -6.28 -3.51
N VAL A 285 -3.94 -5.74 -2.45
CA VAL A 285 -3.40 -5.77 -1.08
C VAL A 285 -4.51 -6.12 -0.08
N LEU A 286 -4.12 -6.50 1.14
CA LEU A 286 -5.02 -6.47 2.31
C LEU A 286 -4.47 -5.50 3.35
N ASP A 287 -3.22 -5.72 3.73
CA ASP A 287 -2.41 -4.85 4.55
C ASP A 287 -1.37 -4.12 3.70
N THR A 288 -1.01 -2.93 4.17
CA THR A 288 0.14 -2.16 3.72
C THR A 288 0.96 -1.76 4.94
N HIS A 289 1.93 -0.88 4.74
CA HIS A 289 2.68 -0.26 5.82
C HIS A 289 1.93 0.90 6.50
N ASP A 290 0.79 1.33 5.93
CA ASP A 290 -0.09 2.35 6.51
C ASP A 290 -1.27 1.72 7.27
N GLY A 291 -2.25 2.54 7.64
CA GLY A 291 -3.48 2.05 8.24
C GLY A 291 -4.46 1.52 7.19
N ILE A 292 -5.48 0.80 7.65
CA ILE A 292 -6.54 0.28 6.79
C ILE A 292 -7.42 1.44 6.32
N GLY A 293 -7.43 1.72 5.01
CA GLY A 293 -8.21 2.77 4.35
C GLY A 293 -9.71 2.52 4.32
N VAL A 294 -10.37 2.43 5.47
CA VAL A 294 -11.82 2.15 5.58
C VAL A 294 -12.68 3.18 4.84
N ILE A 295 -12.20 4.41 4.67
CA ILE A 295 -12.91 5.46 3.94
C ILE A 295 -12.87 5.32 2.42
N ASP A 296 -11.99 4.47 1.86
CA ASP A 296 -11.84 4.31 0.40
C ASP A 296 -13.07 3.66 -0.24
N ILE A 297 -13.91 3.02 0.57
CA ILE A 297 -15.19 2.42 0.17
C ILE A 297 -16.41 3.24 0.61
N GLY A 298 -16.18 4.35 1.33
CA GLY A 298 -17.21 5.27 1.81
C GLY A 298 -17.52 6.39 0.83
N SER A 299 -18.31 7.37 1.27
CA SER A 299 -18.61 8.57 0.48
C SER A 299 -17.39 9.46 0.25
N ASP A 300 -17.43 10.27 -0.81
CA ASP A 300 -16.41 11.29 -1.06
C ASP A 300 -16.34 12.27 0.13
N GLN A 301 -15.11 12.57 0.57
CA GLN A 301 -14.86 13.37 1.78
C GLN A 301 -15.21 14.86 1.58
N LEU A 302 -15.14 15.37 0.35
CA LEU A 302 -15.48 16.75 0.01
C LEU A 302 -16.95 16.88 -0.39
N ASP A 303 -17.54 15.83 -0.98
CA ASP A 303 -18.97 15.77 -1.33
C ASP A 303 -19.63 14.46 -0.87
N ARG A 304 -20.17 14.48 0.35
CA ARG A 304 -20.86 13.33 0.99
C ARG A 304 -22.13 12.87 0.26
N SER A 305 -22.61 13.62 -0.73
CA SER A 305 -23.72 13.18 -1.58
C SER A 305 -23.30 12.07 -2.55
N LEU A 306 -22.01 12.02 -2.90
CA LEU A 306 -21.41 10.96 -3.70
C LEU A 306 -21.17 9.72 -2.84
N LYS A 307 -22.05 8.72 -2.96
CA LYS A 307 -22.00 7.50 -2.15
C LYS A 307 -20.92 6.53 -2.62
N GLY A 308 -20.37 5.82 -1.63
CA GLY A 308 -19.33 4.80 -1.78
C GLY A 308 -19.85 3.45 -2.27
N LEU A 309 -19.02 2.42 -2.09
CA LEU A 309 -19.35 1.02 -2.39
C LEU A 309 -20.25 0.41 -1.30
N VAL A 310 -20.19 0.96 -0.09
CA VAL A 310 -21.09 0.64 1.02
C VAL A 310 -21.66 1.93 1.63
N PRO A 311 -22.79 1.87 2.34
CA PRO A 311 -23.28 3.00 3.14
C PRO A 311 -22.25 3.46 4.18
N ASP A 312 -22.20 4.76 4.47
CA ASP A 312 -21.27 5.32 5.46
C ASP A 312 -21.44 4.67 6.86
N ALA A 313 -22.67 4.30 7.22
CA ALA A 313 -22.95 3.58 8.46
C ALA A 313 -22.27 2.18 8.52
N ASP A 314 -22.08 1.52 7.38
CA ASP A 314 -21.37 0.24 7.33
C ASP A 314 -19.85 0.43 7.47
N VAL A 315 -19.31 1.56 7.03
CA VAL A 315 -17.93 1.97 7.34
C VAL A 315 -17.77 2.19 8.85
N ASP A 316 -18.68 2.95 9.47
CA ASP A 316 -18.65 3.19 10.92
C ASP A 316 -18.74 1.88 11.72
N ASN A 317 -19.66 0.99 11.34
CA ASN A 317 -19.82 -0.34 11.96
C ASN A 317 -18.55 -1.20 11.81
N MET A 318 -17.86 -1.10 10.68
CA MET A 318 -16.59 -1.79 10.45
C MET A 318 -15.51 -1.29 11.40
N VAL A 319 -15.36 0.03 11.57
CA VAL A 319 -14.39 0.62 12.51
C VAL A 319 -14.64 0.12 13.93
N GLU A 320 -15.89 0.13 14.39
CA GLU A 320 -16.25 -0.37 15.72
C GLU A 320 -16.04 -1.88 15.86
N THR A 321 -16.25 -2.65 14.79
CA THR A 321 -16.01 -4.09 14.78
C THR A 321 -14.51 -4.40 14.87
N ILE A 322 -13.65 -3.68 14.13
CA ILE A 322 -12.18 -3.80 14.25
C ILE A 322 -11.76 -3.47 15.69
N ALA A 323 -12.28 -2.39 16.28
CA ALA A 323 -11.99 -2.03 17.67
C ALA A 323 -12.41 -3.11 18.66
N LYS A 324 -13.56 -3.77 18.44
CA LYS A 324 -14.01 -4.88 19.26
C LYS A 324 -13.12 -6.11 19.10
N ASN A 325 -12.80 -6.50 17.86
CA ASN A 325 -11.99 -7.68 17.55
C ASN A 325 -10.58 -7.56 18.11
N THR A 326 -10.02 -6.35 18.11
CA THR A 326 -8.71 -6.04 18.67
C THR A 326 -8.74 -5.70 20.16
N HIS A 327 -9.88 -5.89 20.84
CA HIS A 327 -10.04 -5.58 22.27
C HIS A 327 -9.63 -4.14 22.67
N GLY A 328 -9.80 -3.18 21.75
CA GLY A 328 -9.47 -1.77 21.93
C GLY A 328 -8.04 -1.37 21.53
N GLU A 329 -7.19 -2.29 21.09
CA GLU A 329 -5.82 -1.98 20.64
C GLU A 329 -5.81 -1.01 19.46
N SER A 330 -6.66 -1.24 18.45
CA SER A 330 -6.74 -0.34 17.28
C SER A 330 -7.22 1.06 17.68
N LYS A 331 -8.07 1.19 18.71
CA LYS A 331 -8.49 2.50 19.26
C LYS A 331 -7.34 3.26 19.90
N ALA A 332 -6.36 2.57 20.49
CA ALA A 332 -5.17 3.19 21.05
C ALA A 332 -4.21 3.73 19.96
N ALA A 333 -4.26 3.17 18.75
CA ALA A 333 -3.39 3.56 17.64
C ALA A 333 -4.03 4.52 16.63
N THR A 334 -5.37 4.56 16.54
CA THR A 334 -6.09 5.23 15.46
C THR A 334 -6.42 6.69 15.76
N GLY A 335 -6.44 7.53 14.71
CA GLY A 335 -6.90 8.91 14.80
C GLY A 335 -6.04 9.75 15.76
N ALA A 336 -6.69 10.51 16.64
CA ALA A 336 -6.02 11.41 17.58
C ALA A 336 -5.38 10.68 18.79
N ALA A 337 -5.52 9.36 18.90
CA ALA A 337 -4.97 8.60 20.02
C ALA A 337 -3.43 8.45 19.95
N ALA A 338 -2.85 8.58 18.75
CA ALA A 338 -1.42 8.50 18.49
C ALA A 338 -1.01 9.50 17.39
N SER A 339 0.29 9.62 17.11
CA SER A 339 0.78 10.43 15.99
C SER A 339 0.41 9.77 14.66
N ASN A 340 -0.45 10.45 13.87
CA ASN A 340 -0.96 9.96 12.59
C ASN A 340 -0.92 11.03 11.49
N LEU A 341 -0.66 10.57 10.27
CA LEU A 341 -0.79 11.38 9.04
C LEU A 341 -2.22 11.37 8.53
N ASP A 342 -2.86 10.20 8.54
CA ASP A 342 -4.26 10.00 8.18
C ASP A 342 -5.09 9.73 9.44
N LEU A 343 -6.05 10.61 9.74
CA LEU A 343 -6.96 10.40 10.87
C LEU A 343 -8.10 9.42 10.54
N TYR A 344 -8.25 9.05 9.27
CA TYR A 344 -9.39 8.30 8.76
C TYR A 344 -9.07 6.86 8.35
N GLN A 345 -7.79 6.46 8.47
CA GLN A 345 -7.39 5.07 8.37
C GLN A 345 -7.44 4.42 9.77
N VAL A 346 -7.73 3.12 9.82
CA VAL A 346 -7.71 2.35 11.08
C VAL A 346 -6.36 1.65 11.22
N ASN A 347 -5.63 1.96 12.29
CA ASN A 347 -4.35 1.32 12.57
C ASN A 347 -4.56 0.00 13.31
N SER A 348 -4.30 -1.11 12.61
CA SER A 348 -4.31 -2.48 13.11
C SER A 348 -3.55 -3.35 12.11
N THR A 349 -2.97 -4.47 12.53
CA THR A 349 -2.66 -5.52 11.56
C THR A 349 -3.96 -6.07 10.99
N TYR A 350 -3.95 -6.51 9.73
CA TYR A 350 -5.15 -7.08 9.10
C TYR A 350 -5.61 -8.36 9.80
N TYR A 351 -4.66 -9.16 10.30
CA TYR A 351 -4.95 -10.38 11.07
C TYR A 351 -5.64 -10.07 12.41
N SER A 352 -5.14 -9.10 13.17
CA SER A 352 -5.80 -8.65 14.42
C SER A 352 -7.14 -7.96 14.15
N ALA A 353 -7.31 -7.27 13.02
CA ALA A 353 -8.60 -6.69 12.63
C ALA A 353 -9.68 -7.77 12.43
N LEU A 354 -9.29 -8.97 12.00
CA LEU A 354 -10.15 -10.16 11.92
C LEU A 354 -10.30 -10.92 13.25
N GLY A 355 -9.77 -10.39 14.36
CA GLY A 355 -9.76 -11.06 15.66
C GLY A 355 -8.89 -12.31 15.66
N CYS A 356 -7.80 -12.31 14.87
CA CYS A 356 -6.88 -13.44 14.73
C CYS A 356 -7.54 -14.74 14.24
N ASN A 357 -8.65 -14.64 13.51
CA ASN A 357 -9.32 -15.80 12.93
C ASN A 357 -8.57 -16.29 11.68
N ASP A 358 -7.93 -17.45 11.79
CA ASP A 358 -7.12 -18.02 10.71
C ASP A 358 -7.92 -18.32 9.43
N GLN A 359 -9.14 -18.85 9.55
CA GLN A 359 -9.98 -19.20 8.41
C GLN A 359 -10.45 -17.96 7.65
N HIS A 360 -10.79 -16.90 8.37
CA HIS A 360 -11.12 -15.60 7.78
C HIS A 360 -9.92 -15.02 7.06
N TYR A 361 -8.75 -15.08 7.69
CA TYR A 361 -7.53 -14.51 7.13
C TYR A 361 -7.07 -15.22 5.86
N ILE A 362 -7.02 -16.56 5.85
CA ILE A 362 -6.62 -17.30 4.66
C ILE A 362 -7.66 -17.17 3.53
N ALA A 363 -8.95 -17.08 3.86
CA ALA A 363 -10.00 -16.82 2.87
C ALA A 363 -9.87 -15.42 2.25
N ALA A 364 -9.57 -14.39 3.05
CA ALA A 364 -9.33 -13.05 2.54
C ALA A 364 -8.14 -13.02 1.57
N ARG A 365 -7.05 -13.72 1.91
CA ARG A 365 -5.88 -13.88 1.01
C ARG A 365 -6.20 -14.65 -0.26
N ALA A 366 -7.03 -15.69 -0.17
CA ALA A 366 -7.48 -16.42 -1.35
C ALA A 366 -8.29 -15.52 -2.28
N VAL A 367 -9.24 -14.74 -1.76
CA VAL A 367 -10.00 -13.79 -2.60
C VAL A 367 -9.06 -12.74 -3.22
N GLN A 368 -8.11 -12.21 -2.44
CA GLN A 368 -7.09 -11.28 -2.93
C GLN A 368 -6.30 -11.84 -4.13
N PHE A 369 -5.91 -13.12 -4.07
CA PHE A 369 -5.12 -13.76 -5.12
C PHE A 369 -5.96 -14.14 -6.35
N PHE A 370 -7.27 -14.32 -6.18
CA PHE A 370 -8.21 -14.67 -7.25
C PHE A 370 -8.78 -13.47 -8.01
N LEU A 371 -8.76 -12.27 -7.44
CA LEU A 371 -9.14 -11.07 -8.19
C LEU A 371 -8.04 -10.67 -9.20
N PRO A 372 -8.40 -10.14 -10.39
CA PRO A 372 -7.41 -9.68 -11.37
C PRO A 372 -6.47 -8.61 -10.81
N GLY A 373 -5.17 -8.86 -10.89
CA GLY A 373 -4.13 -7.96 -10.40
C GLY A 373 -2.91 -8.73 -9.91
N VAL A 374 -1.81 -8.01 -9.69
CA VAL A 374 -0.59 -8.58 -9.10
C VAL A 374 -0.72 -8.50 -7.58
N PRO A 375 -0.75 -9.62 -6.85
CA PRO A 375 -0.95 -9.59 -5.41
C PRO A 375 0.32 -9.20 -4.65
N GLN A 376 0.17 -8.30 -3.68
CA GLN A 376 1.18 -7.93 -2.70
C GLN A 376 0.75 -8.37 -1.29
N VAL A 377 1.67 -8.98 -0.55
CA VAL A 377 1.49 -9.36 0.85
C VAL A 377 2.45 -8.53 1.69
N TYR A 378 1.95 -7.78 2.67
CA TYR A 378 2.82 -7.06 3.59
C TYR A 378 3.44 -8.00 4.62
N TYR A 379 4.69 -7.75 5.01
CA TYR A 379 5.49 -8.72 5.80
C TYR A 379 4.89 -9.08 7.16
N VAL A 380 4.16 -8.17 7.82
CA VAL A 380 3.43 -8.50 9.04
C VAL A 380 2.33 -9.53 8.73
N GLY A 381 1.56 -9.33 7.66
CA GLY A 381 0.59 -10.30 7.19
C GLY A 381 1.20 -11.61 6.68
N ALA A 382 2.37 -11.57 6.04
CA ALA A 382 3.09 -12.77 5.61
C ALA A 382 3.35 -13.73 6.78
N LEU A 383 3.50 -13.19 7.98
CA LEU A 383 3.71 -13.93 9.22
C LEU A 383 2.46 -14.01 10.10
N ALA A 384 1.28 -13.64 9.57
CA ALA A 384 0.02 -13.54 10.31
C ALA A 384 0.19 -12.81 11.65
N GLY A 385 0.88 -11.66 11.60
CA GLY A 385 1.29 -10.89 12.76
C GLY A 385 0.14 -10.20 13.48
N GLU A 386 0.25 -10.14 14.79
CA GLU A 386 -0.68 -9.42 15.66
C GLU A 386 -0.23 -7.97 15.90
N ASN A 387 -1.11 -7.16 16.47
CA ASN A 387 -0.83 -5.78 16.85
C ASN A 387 0.39 -5.66 17.79
N ASP A 388 1.37 -4.82 17.41
CA ASP A 388 2.53 -4.53 18.24
C ASP A 388 2.27 -3.35 19.18
N MET A 389 1.67 -3.67 20.33
CA MET A 389 1.37 -2.69 21.37
C MET A 389 2.62 -2.19 22.10
N GLU A 390 3.72 -2.95 22.09
CA GLU A 390 4.97 -2.53 22.71
C GLU A 390 5.65 -1.44 21.88
N LEU A 391 5.75 -1.66 20.57
CA LEU A 391 6.31 -0.67 19.65
C LEU A 391 5.44 0.59 19.62
N LEU A 392 4.11 0.45 19.53
CA LEU A 392 3.19 1.58 19.62
C LEU A 392 3.43 2.41 20.89
N LYS A 393 3.54 1.75 22.05
CA LYS A 393 3.80 2.45 23.32
C LYS A 393 5.16 3.15 23.33
N ARG A 394 6.16 2.58 22.67
CA ARG A 394 7.52 3.11 22.61
C ARG A 394 7.63 4.33 21.69
N THR A 395 6.97 4.30 20.53
CA THR A 395 7.12 5.34 19.49
C THR A 395 5.99 6.36 19.49
N ASN A 396 4.81 5.99 20.01
CA ASN A 396 3.57 6.76 19.92
C ASN A 396 3.18 7.11 18.46
N VAL A 397 3.67 6.34 17.48
CA VAL A 397 3.28 6.44 16.07
C VAL A 397 2.18 5.42 15.83
N GLY A 398 1.00 5.86 15.40
CA GLY A 398 -0.17 4.97 15.29
C GLY A 398 0.06 3.77 14.38
N ARG A 399 0.65 4.00 13.21
CA ARG A 399 0.98 2.96 12.21
C ARG A 399 2.00 1.94 12.71
N ASP A 400 2.77 2.25 13.76
CA ASP A 400 3.75 1.31 14.30
C ASP A 400 3.13 0.05 14.93
N ILE A 401 1.83 0.07 15.26
CA ILE A 401 1.09 -1.14 15.67
C ILE A 401 1.14 -2.25 14.60
N ASN A 402 1.31 -1.89 13.32
CA ASN A 402 1.36 -2.80 12.18
C ASN A 402 2.76 -2.80 11.52
N ARG A 403 3.81 -2.71 12.33
CA ARG A 403 5.15 -2.35 11.83
C ARG A 403 6.26 -3.00 12.68
N HIS A 404 5.96 -4.18 13.21
CA HIS A 404 6.80 -4.98 14.10
C HIS A 404 8.19 -5.30 13.52
N TYR A 405 9.19 -5.46 14.37
CA TYR A 405 10.55 -5.83 13.97
C TYR A 405 10.75 -7.34 14.13
N TYR A 406 10.59 -8.10 13.05
CA TYR A 406 10.75 -9.55 13.09
C TYR A 406 12.23 -9.94 12.99
N MET A 407 12.78 -10.46 14.09
CA MET A 407 14.09 -11.11 14.09
C MET A 407 14.03 -12.45 13.38
N THR A 408 15.14 -12.91 12.81
CA THR A 408 15.24 -14.21 12.11
C THR A 408 14.62 -15.37 12.90
N SER A 409 14.90 -15.47 14.19
CA SER A 409 14.33 -16.53 15.05
C SER A 409 12.81 -16.46 15.21
N GLU A 410 12.24 -15.26 15.19
CA GLU A 410 10.80 -15.06 15.30
C GLU A 410 10.10 -15.37 13.97
N ILE A 411 10.75 -15.05 12.85
CA ILE A 411 10.31 -15.47 11.51
C ILE A 411 10.22 -16.99 11.46
N ASP A 412 11.30 -17.68 11.83
CA ASP A 412 11.36 -19.15 11.81
C ASP A 412 10.26 -19.77 12.69
N LYS A 413 9.99 -19.19 13.87
CA LYS A 413 8.87 -19.60 14.74
C LYS A 413 7.50 -19.39 14.09
N ASN A 414 7.26 -18.24 13.45
CA ASN A 414 5.98 -17.95 12.82
C ASN A 414 5.74 -18.82 11.58
N LEU A 415 6.78 -19.22 10.86
CA LEU A 415 6.69 -20.17 9.74
C LEU A 415 6.23 -21.58 10.16
N GLU A 416 6.21 -21.89 11.46
CA GLU A 416 5.62 -23.12 11.98
C GLU A 416 4.10 -23.08 12.12
N ARG A 417 3.50 -21.88 12.17
CA ARG A 417 2.05 -21.72 12.37
C ARG A 417 1.27 -22.25 11.16
N PRO A 418 0.17 -23.01 11.36
CA PRO A 418 -0.63 -23.56 10.26
C PRO A 418 -1.11 -22.50 9.26
N VAL A 419 -1.58 -21.36 9.74
CA VAL A 419 -2.06 -20.25 8.88
C VAL A 419 -0.95 -19.66 8.00
N VAL A 420 0.28 -19.56 8.51
CA VAL A 420 1.43 -19.03 7.75
C VAL A 420 1.88 -20.04 6.70
N ARG A 421 1.92 -21.33 7.04
CA ARG A 421 2.20 -22.41 6.07
C ARG A 421 1.15 -22.46 4.96
N ALA A 422 -0.12 -22.28 5.32
CA ALA A 422 -1.23 -22.22 4.37
C ALA A 422 -1.09 -21.04 3.41
N LEU A 423 -0.76 -19.85 3.94
CA LEU A 423 -0.52 -18.66 3.11
C LEU A 423 0.65 -18.87 2.15
N ASN A 424 1.76 -19.44 2.62
CA ASN A 424 2.92 -19.73 1.77
C ASN A 424 2.58 -20.74 0.66
N ALA A 425 1.81 -21.78 0.96
CA ALA A 425 1.38 -22.76 -0.03
C ALA A 425 0.39 -22.14 -1.05
N LEU A 426 -0.55 -21.31 -0.57
CA LEU A 426 -1.51 -20.60 -1.42
C LEU A 426 -0.81 -19.62 -2.37
N ALA A 427 0.23 -18.93 -1.91
CA ALA A 427 1.04 -18.04 -2.75
C ALA A 427 1.83 -18.81 -3.82
N ARG A 428 2.44 -19.95 -3.47
CA ARG A 428 3.07 -20.86 -4.46
C ARG A 428 2.06 -21.34 -5.49
N PHE A 429 0.88 -21.80 -5.06
CA PHE A 429 -0.21 -22.17 -5.96
C PHE A 429 -0.59 -21.03 -6.91
N ARG A 430 -0.70 -19.80 -6.39
CA ARG A 430 -0.99 -18.60 -7.20
C ARG A 430 0.12 -18.27 -8.21
N ASN A 431 1.36 -18.58 -7.88
CA ASN A 431 2.50 -18.37 -8.78
C ASN A 431 2.61 -19.45 -9.84
N GLU A 432 2.26 -20.69 -9.52
CA GLU A 432 2.59 -21.86 -10.34
C GLU A 432 1.46 -22.30 -11.27
N LEU A 433 0.19 -22.09 -10.90
CA LEU A 433 -0.94 -22.52 -11.73
C LEU A 433 -1.11 -21.58 -12.94
N PRO A 434 -0.97 -22.07 -14.19
CA PRO A 434 -1.06 -21.21 -15.38
C PRO A 434 -2.41 -20.53 -15.58
N ALA A 435 -3.48 -21.04 -14.96
CA ALA A 435 -4.84 -20.50 -15.07
C ALA A 435 -4.90 -19.00 -14.77
N PHE A 436 -4.08 -18.50 -13.84
CA PHE A 436 -4.06 -17.10 -13.44
C PHE A 436 -3.52 -16.13 -14.50
N ASP A 437 -2.96 -16.64 -15.60
CA ASP A 437 -2.61 -15.85 -16.79
C ASP A 437 -3.70 -15.94 -17.89
N GLY A 438 -4.79 -16.66 -17.63
CA GLY A 438 -5.89 -16.93 -18.56
C GLY A 438 -7.07 -15.95 -18.43
N ASP A 439 -8.27 -16.48 -18.65
CA ASP A 439 -9.52 -15.73 -18.60
C ASP A 439 -10.14 -15.78 -17.20
N PHE A 440 -10.53 -14.61 -16.68
CA PHE A 440 -11.23 -14.46 -15.41
C PHE A 440 -12.75 -14.39 -15.60
N SER A 441 -13.49 -15.02 -14.69
CA SER A 441 -14.95 -14.87 -14.56
C SER A 441 -15.38 -15.01 -13.10
N TYR A 442 -16.59 -14.56 -12.77
CA TYR A 442 -17.17 -14.77 -11.44
C TYR A 442 -18.66 -15.06 -11.52
N SER A 443 -19.21 -15.64 -10.45
CA SER A 443 -20.66 -15.84 -10.26
C SER A 443 -21.05 -15.62 -8.80
N VAL A 444 -22.29 -15.21 -8.57
CA VAL A 444 -22.83 -14.95 -7.22
C VAL A 444 -23.94 -15.96 -6.93
N GLY A 445 -23.90 -16.60 -5.76
CA GLY A 445 -24.92 -17.51 -5.28
C GLY A 445 -25.68 -16.91 -4.11
N ASN A 446 -26.96 -16.57 -4.33
CA ASN A 446 -27.92 -16.08 -3.33
C ASN A 446 -27.39 -14.95 -2.41
N ASP A 447 -26.57 -14.02 -2.93
CA ASP A 447 -25.97 -12.88 -2.21
C ASP A 447 -25.12 -13.19 -0.96
N GLU A 448 -24.92 -14.49 -0.65
CA GLU A 448 -24.15 -14.99 0.48
C GLU A 448 -22.84 -15.67 0.05
N SER A 449 -22.70 -15.96 -1.24
CA SER A 449 -21.53 -16.61 -1.81
C SER A 449 -21.11 -16.00 -3.14
N ILE A 450 -19.82 -15.95 -3.38
CA ILE A 450 -19.22 -15.52 -4.65
C ILE A 450 -18.15 -16.53 -5.06
N ALA A 451 -18.17 -16.93 -6.33
CA ALA A 451 -17.18 -17.83 -6.90
C ALA A 451 -16.34 -17.10 -7.96
N PHE A 452 -15.02 -17.13 -7.80
CA PHE A 452 -14.05 -16.54 -8.72
C PHE A 452 -13.37 -17.65 -9.51
N SER A 453 -13.36 -17.57 -10.83
CA SER A 453 -12.82 -18.63 -11.70
C SER A 453 -11.80 -18.09 -12.68
N TRP A 454 -10.68 -18.79 -12.79
CA TRP A 454 -9.65 -18.61 -13.80
C TRP A 454 -9.57 -19.86 -14.68
N ASN A 455 -9.44 -19.66 -15.99
CA ASN A 455 -9.28 -20.75 -16.96
C ASN A 455 -8.26 -20.35 -18.02
N GLY A 456 -7.23 -21.16 -18.23
CA GLY A 456 -6.20 -20.88 -19.20
C GLY A 456 -5.14 -21.96 -19.27
N PHE A 457 -4.54 -22.11 -20.46
CA PHE A 457 -3.35 -22.93 -20.69
C PHE A 457 -3.47 -24.39 -20.20
N GLY A 458 -4.66 -24.98 -20.31
CA GLY A 458 -4.92 -26.36 -19.90
C GLY A 458 -5.09 -26.56 -18.39
N SER A 459 -5.27 -25.48 -17.64
CA SER A 459 -5.56 -25.49 -16.20
C SER A 459 -6.74 -24.58 -15.85
N SER A 460 -7.36 -24.80 -14.71
CA SER A 460 -8.44 -23.96 -14.19
C SER A 460 -8.40 -23.91 -12.68
N ALA A 461 -8.95 -22.86 -12.08
CA ALA A 461 -9.18 -22.78 -10.64
C ALA A 461 -10.44 -21.98 -10.34
N THR A 462 -11.25 -22.48 -9.41
CA THR A 462 -12.44 -21.81 -8.89
C THR A 462 -12.38 -21.74 -7.37
N LEU A 463 -12.33 -20.52 -6.85
CA LEU A 463 -12.47 -20.21 -5.42
C LEU A 463 -13.91 -19.81 -5.13
N THR A 464 -14.59 -20.54 -4.26
CA THR A 464 -15.90 -20.14 -3.71
C THR A 464 -15.71 -19.58 -2.30
N PHE A 465 -16.10 -18.32 -2.12
CA PHE A 465 -16.09 -17.61 -0.84
C PHE A 465 -17.52 -17.50 -0.30
N THR A 466 -17.76 -17.92 0.93
CA THR A 466 -19.08 -17.93 1.59
C THR A 466 -18.94 -17.53 3.06
N PRO A 467 -18.75 -16.22 3.35
CA PRO A 467 -18.48 -15.75 4.71
C PRO A 467 -19.63 -16.03 5.69
N SER A 468 -20.88 -16.13 5.20
CA SER A 468 -22.05 -16.45 6.04
C SER A 468 -21.93 -17.81 6.77
N LYS A 469 -21.15 -18.77 6.24
CA LYS A 469 -20.92 -20.08 6.87
C LYS A 469 -20.12 -20.01 8.18
N GLY A 470 -19.27 -19.00 8.34
CA GLY A 470 -18.24 -18.98 9.37
C GLY A 470 -18.20 -17.69 10.17
N MET A 471 -19.33 -17.01 10.37
CA MET A 471 -19.35 -15.71 11.07
C MET A 471 -18.88 -15.81 12.53
N GLY A 472 -18.22 -14.76 12.99
CA GLY A 472 -17.70 -14.62 14.36
C GLY A 472 -16.21 -14.98 14.50
N VAL A 473 -15.50 -14.26 15.36
CA VAL A 473 -14.02 -14.37 15.50
C VAL A 473 -13.55 -15.74 16.00
N GLU A 474 -14.36 -16.45 16.79
CA GLU A 474 -14.03 -17.78 17.32
C GLU A 474 -14.40 -18.94 16.38
N ASN A 475 -14.96 -18.66 15.20
CA ASN A 475 -15.51 -19.70 14.33
C ASN A 475 -14.39 -20.39 13.52
N PRO A 476 -14.13 -21.69 13.72
CA PRO A 476 -13.06 -22.40 13.02
C PRO A 476 -13.51 -22.94 11.64
N GLN A 477 -14.76 -22.69 11.23
CA GLN A 477 -15.29 -23.21 9.99
C GLN A 477 -14.68 -22.46 8.79
N SER A 478 -14.14 -23.22 7.84
CA SER A 478 -13.69 -22.66 6.57
C SER A 478 -14.83 -21.95 5.84
N VAL A 479 -14.55 -20.74 5.38
CA VAL A 479 -15.45 -19.91 4.55
C VAL A 479 -15.00 -19.86 3.09
N ALA A 480 -13.98 -20.64 2.71
CA ALA A 480 -13.42 -20.69 1.36
C ALA A 480 -13.21 -22.13 0.90
N THR A 481 -13.63 -22.43 -0.31
CA THR A 481 -13.41 -23.73 -0.97
C THR A 481 -12.73 -23.50 -2.30
N LEU A 482 -11.72 -24.29 -2.62
CA LEU A 482 -10.97 -24.21 -3.86
C LEU A 482 -11.05 -25.53 -4.63
N VAL A 483 -11.42 -25.43 -5.91
CA VAL A 483 -11.35 -26.53 -6.88
C VAL A 483 -10.43 -26.09 -8.00
N TRP A 484 -9.53 -26.96 -8.45
CA TRP A 484 -8.64 -26.63 -9.58
C TRP A 484 -8.37 -27.86 -10.43
N THR A 485 -7.96 -27.63 -11.68
CA THR A 485 -7.47 -28.65 -12.60
C THR A 485 -6.06 -28.30 -13.02
N ASP A 486 -5.16 -29.27 -12.94
CA ASP A 486 -3.80 -29.21 -13.47
C ASP A 486 -3.48 -30.45 -14.32
N SER A 487 -2.20 -30.65 -14.67
CA SER A 487 -1.76 -31.78 -15.50
C SER A 487 -2.06 -33.17 -14.91
N THR A 488 -2.33 -33.25 -13.60
CA THR A 488 -2.60 -34.51 -12.88
C THR A 488 -4.09 -34.78 -12.67
N GLY A 489 -4.97 -33.82 -12.99
CA GLY A 489 -6.42 -33.98 -12.91
C GLY A 489 -7.11 -32.85 -12.12
N GLU A 490 -8.34 -33.12 -11.68
CA GLU A 490 -9.13 -32.23 -10.84
C GLU A 490 -8.82 -32.49 -9.35
N HIS A 491 -8.66 -31.42 -8.59
CA HIS A 491 -8.37 -31.42 -7.16
C HIS A 491 -9.32 -30.48 -6.42
N ARG A 492 -9.45 -30.69 -5.11
CA ARG A 492 -10.32 -29.90 -4.24
C ARG A 492 -9.72 -29.77 -2.85
N THR A 493 -9.88 -28.60 -2.27
CA THR A 493 -9.75 -28.39 -0.83
C THR A 493 -10.93 -27.58 -0.30
N ASP A 494 -11.54 -28.10 0.77
CA ASP A 494 -12.61 -27.43 1.51
C ASP A 494 -12.07 -26.63 2.71
N ASP A 495 -10.77 -26.74 2.99
CA ASP A 495 -10.09 -26.07 4.10
C ASP A 495 -8.63 -25.78 3.71
N LEU A 496 -8.35 -24.51 3.40
CA LEU A 496 -7.04 -24.05 2.93
C LEU A 496 -5.94 -24.19 3.99
N ILE A 497 -6.29 -24.33 5.28
CA ILE A 497 -5.32 -24.48 6.37
C ILE A 497 -4.99 -25.95 6.58
N ALA A 498 -6.03 -26.78 6.73
CA ALA A 498 -5.85 -28.21 6.97
C ALA A 498 -5.26 -28.91 5.75
N ASN A 499 -5.69 -28.52 4.55
CA ASN A 499 -5.30 -29.11 3.28
C ASN A 499 -4.97 -28.01 2.25
N PRO A 500 -3.83 -27.30 2.41
CA PRO A 500 -3.44 -26.25 1.48
C PRO A 500 -3.26 -26.81 0.06
N PRO A 501 -3.58 -26.03 -1.00
CA PRO A 501 -3.35 -26.46 -2.37
C PRO A 501 -1.85 -26.60 -2.63
N VAL A 502 -1.46 -27.71 -3.27
CA VAL A 502 -0.09 -27.99 -3.66
C VAL A 502 -0.10 -28.39 -5.13
N MET A 503 0.71 -27.72 -5.95
CA MET A 503 0.95 -28.16 -7.31
C MET A 503 1.76 -29.46 -7.26
N GLN A 504 1.28 -30.51 -7.92
CA GLN A 504 2.11 -31.70 -8.08
C GLN A 504 3.20 -31.40 -9.11
N ALA A 505 4.47 -31.60 -8.72
CA ALA A 505 5.59 -31.47 -9.64
C ALA A 505 5.41 -32.47 -10.80
N SER A 506 5.38 -31.95 -12.02
CA SER A 506 5.42 -32.73 -13.27
C SER A 506 6.79 -33.34 -13.53
#